data_AF-X1B5U4-F1
#
_entry.id   AF-X1B5U4-F1
#
_cell.length_a   1.000
_cell.length_b   1.000
_cell.length_c   1.000
_cell.angle_alpha   90.00
_cell.angle_beta   90.00
_cell.angle_gamma   90.00
#
_symmetry.space_group_name_H-M   'P 1'
#
loop_
_entity.id
_entity.type
_entity.pdbx_description
1 polymer ?
#
loop_
_entity_poly.entity_id
_entity_poly.type
_entity_poly.pdbx_seq_one_letter_code
_entity_poly.pdbx_strand_id
1 'polypeptide(L)'
;MELEVKGTIKTIEEVQTIGSGEKMFQKMYYVIDTGEQYDSEIAFEVFGQDKIEQFRKYNVVGDTVTVKFNIKHRKYNGQHYIT
;
A
#
# COMPACT_ATOMS: atom_id res chain seq x y z
N MET A 1 7.34 -10.62 -13.80
CA MET A 1 8.52 -10.13 -13.05
C MET A 1 7.97 -9.62 -11.73
N GLU A 2 8.36 -10.24 -10.62
CA GLU A 2 8.04 -9.77 -9.25
C GLU A 2 9.12 -8.77 -8.87
N LEU A 3 8.73 -7.57 -8.42
CA LEU A 3 9.65 -6.60 -7.85
C LEU A 3 9.53 -6.64 -6.33
N GLU A 4 10.65 -6.47 -5.65
CA GLU A 4 10.69 -6.37 -4.20
C GLU A 4 11.41 -5.10 -3.77
N VAL A 5 10.92 -4.47 -2.71
CA VAL A 5 11.57 -3.33 -2.07
C VAL A 5 11.63 -3.55 -0.57
N LYS A 6 12.72 -3.13 0.06
CA LYS A 6 12.92 -3.20 1.50
C LYS A 6 12.93 -1.80 2.06
N GLY A 7 12.24 -1.60 3.18
CA GLY A 7 12.19 -0.31 3.84
C GLY A 7 11.55 -0.41 5.22
N THR A 8 11.57 0.71 5.93
CA THR A 8 10.97 0.85 7.25
C THR A 8 9.62 1.53 7.12
N ILE A 9 8.58 0.99 7.76
CA ILE A 9 7.25 1.62 7.74
C ILE A 9 7.33 2.95 8.46
N LYS A 10 7.13 4.03 7.72
CA LYS A 10 7.16 5.40 8.23
C LYS A 10 5.79 5.83 8.72
N THR A 11 4.74 5.48 7.99
CA THR A 11 3.37 5.88 8.32
C THR A 11 2.38 4.83 7.83
N ILE A 12 1.34 4.58 8.63
CA ILE A 12 0.18 3.76 8.26
C ILE A 12 -1.02 4.69 8.33
N GLU A 13 -1.68 4.91 7.19
CA GLU A 13 -2.84 5.80 7.12
C GLU A 13 -4.12 5.15 7.65
N GLU A 14 -5.16 5.97 7.80
CA GLU A 14 -6.49 5.49 8.16
C GLU A 14 -7.13 4.68 7.03
N VAL A 15 -8.04 3.77 7.41
CA VAL A 15 -8.78 2.95 6.45
C VAL A 15 -9.82 3.82 5.77
N GLN A 16 -9.75 3.89 4.44
CA GLN A 16 -10.73 4.56 3.60
C GLN A 16 -11.72 3.53 3.04
N THR A 17 -13.01 3.82 3.19
CA THR A 17 -14.07 3.04 2.55
C THR A 17 -14.40 3.69 1.20
N ILE A 18 -14.23 2.94 0.11
CA ILE A 18 -14.59 3.37 -1.25
C ILE A 18 -15.70 2.49 -1.80
N GLY A 19 -16.69 3.10 -2.44
CA GLY A 19 -17.82 2.36 -3.03
C GLY A 19 -19.15 3.10 -2.87
N SER A 20 -20.20 2.52 -3.43
CA SER A 20 -21.56 3.03 -3.31
C SER A 20 -22.56 1.87 -3.30
N GLY A 21 -23.55 1.92 -2.41
CA GLY A 21 -24.53 0.86 -2.22
C GLY A 21 -23.92 -0.42 -1.64
N GLU A 22 -24.28 -1.58 -2.18
CA GLU A 22 -23.87 -2.91 -1.69
C GLU A 22 -22.41 -3.27 -1.98
N LYS A 23 -21.67 -2.44 -2.73
CA LYS A 23 -20.25 -2.67 -3.07
C LYS A 23 -19.37 -1.67 -2.35
N MET A 24 -19.22 -1.85 -1.04
CA MET A 24 -18.26 -1.12 -0.21
C MET A 24 -16.95 -1.90 -0.14
N PHE A 25 -15.85 -1.25 -0.47
CA PHE A 25 -14.51 -1.79 -0.34
C PHE A 25 -13.71 -0.95 0.63
N GLN A 26 -12.81 -1.59 1.38
CA GLN A 26 -11.88 -0.88 2.23
C GLN A 26 -10.49 -0.89 1.61
N LYS A 27 -9.82 0.26 1.66
CA LYS A 27 -8.41 0.41 1.29
C LYS A 27 -7.67 1.19 2.35
N MET A 28 -6.37 1.01 2.43
CA MET A 28 -5.49 1.72 3.35
C MET A 28 -4.17 1.96 2.64
N TYR A 29 -3.55 3.12 2.89
CA TYR A 29 -2.20 3.41 2.43
C TYR A 29 -1.20 3.25 3.57
N TYR A 30 0.02 2.85 3.23
CA TYR A 30 1.15 2.93 4.14
C TYR A 30 2.39 3.37 3.36
N VAL A 31 3.27 4.10 4.03
CA VAL A 31 4.51 4.61 3.44
C VAL A 31 5.68 3.86 4.07
N ILE A 32 6.58 3.37 3.22
CA ILE A 32 7.87 2.85 3.66
C ILE A 32 8.98 3.83 3.28
N ASP A 33 9.99 3.92 4.11
CA ASP A 33 11.24 4.62 3.84
C ASP A 33 12.32 3.58 3.50
N THR A 34 12.84 3.64 2.29
CA THR A 34 13.88 2.75 1.77
C THR A 34 15.29 3.18 2.17
N GLY A 35 15.46 4.38 2.73
CA GLY A 35 16.75 4.96 3.07
C GLY A 35 17.62 5.37 1.88
N GLU A 36 17.06 5.43 0.66
CA GLU A 36 17.78 5.88 -0.53
C GLU A 36 18.04 7.40 -0.55
N GLN A 37 19.03 7.81 -1.35
CA GLN A 37 19.50 9.20 -1.40
C GLN A 37 18.51 10.16 -2.10
N TYR A 38 17.59 9.63 -2.90
CA TYR A 38 16.57 10.38 -3.64
C TYR A 38 15.21 9.71 -3.45
N ASP A 39 14.22 10.49 -3.02
CA ASP A 39 12.82 10.09 -2.74
C ASP A 39 12.67 8.66 -2.18
N SER A 40 13.16 8.49 -0.95
CA SER A 40 13.19 7.17 -0.29
C SER A 40 11.82 6.68 0.15
N GLU A 41 10.80 7.53 0.11
CA GLU A 41 9.45 7.24 0.58
C GLU A 41 8.59 6.65 -0.53
N ILE A 42 8.08 5.44 -0.30
CA ILE A 42 7.19 4.75 -1.24
C ILE A 42 5.88 4.45 -0.55
N ALA A 43 4.79 4.99 -1.11
CA ALA A 43 3.43 4.72 -0.67
C ALA A 43 2.88 3.46 -1.36
N PHE A 44 2.33 2.54 -0.57
CA PHE A 44 1.68 1.31 -1.01
C PHE A 44 0.21 1.28 -0.61
N GLU A 45 -0.61 0.68 -1.46
CA GLU A 45 -2.03 0.45 -1.19
C GLU A 45 -2.28 -0.99 -0.73
N VAL A 46 -3.01 -1.14 0.38
CA VAL A 46 -3.61 -2.40 0.81
C VAL A 46 -5.11 -2.34 0.55
N PHE A 47 -5.61 -3.27 -0.25
CA PHE A 47 -7.04 -3.34 -0.61
C PHE A 47 -7.70 -4.60 -0.03
N GLY A 48 -8.86 -4.41 0.62
CA GLY A 48 -9.67 -5.45 1.23
C GLY A 48 -9.54 -5.50 2.75
N GLN A 49 -10.67 -5.63 3.44
CA GLN A 49 -10.76 -5.63 4.91
C GLN A 49 -9.83 -6.67 5.54
N ASP A 50 -9.93 -7.94 5.10
CA ASP A 50 -9.11 -9.03 5.65
C ASP A 50 -7.60 -8.76 5.56
N LYS A 51 -7.15 -8.15 4.45
CA LYS A 51 -5.74 -7.83 4.23
C LYS A 51 -5.30 -6.65 5.10
N ILE A 52 -6.15 -5.66 5.28
CA ILE A 52 -5.89 -4.51 6.15
C ILE A 52 -5.77 -4.96 7.61
N GLU A 53 -6.67 -5.84 8.06
CA GLU A 53 -6.65 -6.39 9.40
C GLU A 53 -5.38 -7.23 9.64
N GLN A 54 -5.01 -8.10 8.68
CA GLN A 54 -3.75 -8.83 8.74
C GLN A 54 -2.54 -7.89 8.75
N PHE A 55 -2.52 -6.87 7.90
CA PHE A 55 -1.43 -5.91 7.85
C PHE A 55 -1.23 -5.22 9.20
N ARG A 56 -2.31 -4.68 9.79
CA ARG A 56 -2.27 -3.99 11.09
C ARG A 56 -1.91 -4.91 12.26
N LYS A 57 -2.17 -6.21 12.14
CA LYS A 57 -1.82 -7.20 13.17
C LYS A 57 -0.33 -7.49 13.24
N TYR A 58 0.36 -7.44 12.09
CA TYR A 58 1.76 -7.89 11.97
C TYR A 58 2.75 -6.76 11.67
N ASN A 59 2.27 -5.56 11.33
CA ASN A 59 3.11 -4.45 10.94
C ASN A 59 2.76 -3.21 11.76
N VAL A 60 3.76 -2.61 12.38
CA VAL A 60 3.66 -1.33 13.07
C VAL A 60 4.62 -0.31 12.46
N VAL A 61 4.37 0.98 12.73
CA VAL A 61 5.30 2.05 12.35
C VAL A 61 6.65 1.80 13.01
N GLY A 62 7.73 1.88 12.22
CA GLY A 62 9.09 1.56 12.62
C GLY A 62 9.56 0.14 12.25
N ASP A 63 8.66 -0.74 11.82
CA ASP A 63 9.05 -2.09 11.39
C ASP A 63 9.77 -2.07 10.04
N THR A 64 10.80 -2.90 9.91
CA THR A 64 11.46 -3.15 8.63
C THR A 64 10.72 -4.25 7.89
N VAL A 65 10.22 -3.93 6.70
CA VAL A 65 9.41 -4.84 5.88
C VAL A 65 10.01 -5.00 4.49
N THR A 66 9.76 -6.16 3.88
CA THR A 66 10.03 -6.41 2.46
C THR A 66 8.69 -6.47 1.74
N VAL A 67 8.42 -5.49 0.89
CA VAL A 67 7.19 -5.41 0.10
C VAL A 67 7.45 -6.02 -1.26
N LYS A 68 6.73 -7.09 -1.56
CA LYS A 68 6.70 -7.71 -2.90
C LYS A 68 5.50 -7.18 -3.66
N PHE A 69 5.74 -6.56 -4.80
CA PHE A 69 4.70 -5.98 -5.63
C PHE A 69 4.89 -6.34 -7.10
N ASN A 70 3.80 -6.24 -7.84
CA ASN A 70 3.82 -6.37 -9.28
C ASN A 70 3.34 -5.05 -9.85
N ILE A 71 4.13 -4.42 -10.72
CA ILE A 71 3.67 -3.25 -11.45
C ILE A 71 2.55 -3.69 -12.38
N LYS A 72 1.32 -3.30 -12.05
CA LYS A 72 0.15 -3.56 -12.89
C LYS A 72 -0.34 -2.25 -13.47
N HIS A 73 -0.37 -2.18 -14.79
CA HIS A 73 -1.03 -1.06 -15.47
C HIS A 73 -2.54 -1.24 -15.34
N ARG A 74 -3.17 -0.47 -14.44
CA ARG A 74 -4.63 -0.41 -14.35
C ARG A 74 -5.08 0.94 -14.89
N LYS A 75 -5.75 0.91 -16.04
CA LYS A 75 -6.42 2.08 -16.60
C LYS A 75 -7.80 2.17 -15.95
N TYR A 76 -8.02 3.18 -15.10
CA TYR A 76 -9.33 3.48 -14.52
C TYR A 76 -9.71 4.91 -14.90
N ASN A 77 -10.87 5.10 -15.51
CA ASN A 77 -11.42 6.41 -15.88
C ASN A 77 -10.48 7.32 -16.71
N GLY A 78 -9.66 6.75 -17.60
CA GLY A 78 -8.75 7.51 -18.47
C GLY A 78 -7.49 8.05 -17.79
N GLN A 79 -7.36 7.89 -16.47
CA GLN A 79 -6.15 8.19 -15.71
C GLN A 79 -5.30 6.93 -15.53
N HIS A 80 -3.99 7.12 -15.63
CA HIS A 80 -3.00 6.06 -15.47
C HIS A 80 -2.67 5.91 -13.99
N TYR A 81 -3.13 4.82 -13.37
CA TYR A 81 -2.72 4.46 -12.02
C TYR A 81 -1.60 3.42 -12.12
N ILE A 82 -0.42 3.79 -11.64
CA ILE A 82 0.68 2.86 -11.44
C ILE A 82 0.52 2.37 -10.00
N THR A 83 0.22 1.09 -9.81
CA THR A 83 0.18 0.41 -8.51
C THR A 83 1.06 -0.82 -8.58
#